data_AF-A0A317JPZ3-F1
#
_entry.id   AF-A0A317JPZ3-F1
#
_cell.length_a   1.000
_cell.length_b   1.000
_cell.length_c   1.000
_cell.angle_alpha   90.00
_cell.angle_beta   90.00
_cell.angle_gamma   90.00
#
_symmetry.space_group_name_H-M   'P 1'
#
loop_
_entity.id
_entity.type
_entity.pdbx_description
1 polymer ?
#
loop_
_entity_poly.entity_id
_entity_poly.type
_entity_poly.pdbx_seq_one_letter_code
_entity_poly.pdbx_strand_id
1 'polypeptide(L)'
;MDPQKISLNPDTTPEIEQNTMGELPASEENELPSGENHEKVEHVPPISISFNTNGAGDTLMATQGIINRQAARLDELKEEIKHINESLRSILENDAELSQAEEQLKEVTKRQKARKQQIANNAESTQLKFKLKETRDQVKELEESLNNHLLNYYQITGTKVFDTDDGAQREFKITARVMAKKQS
;
A
#
# COMPACT_ATOMS: atom_id res chain seq x y z
N MET A 1 -15.25 65.47 16.28
CA MET A 1 -14.39 66.32 15.45
C MET A 1 -13.03 66.25 16.11
N ASP A 2 -12.06 65.44 15.68
CA ASP A 2 -11.66 64.98 14.34
C ASP A 2 -11.21 63.51 14.35
N PRO A 3 -11.56 62.67 13.36
CA PRO A 3 -10.92 61.37 13.20
C PRO A 3 -9.61 61.51 12.39
N GLN A 4 -8.51 61.06 13.01
CA GLN A 4 -7.19 61.03 12.39
C GLN A 4 -7.14 60.05 11.20
N LYS A 5 -6.41 60.50 10.18
CA LYS A 5 -6.05 59.80 8.94
C LYS A 5 -5.43 58.43 9.22
N ILE A 6 -5.93 57.40 8.54
CA ILE A 6 -5.15 56.21 8.19
C ILE A 6 -5.05 56.19 6.68
N SER A 7 -3.84 56.49 6.19
CA SER A 7 -3.46 56.44 4.78
C SER A 7 -3.45 54.99 4.32
N LEU A 8 -4.13 54.72 3.21
CA LEU A 8 -3.95 53.52 2.39
C LEU A 8 -2.49 53.45 1.91
N ASN A 9 -1.79 52.39 2.27
CA ASN A 9 -0.66 51.87 1.49
C ASN A 9 -1.02 50.42 1.11
N PRO A 10 -1.17 50.07 -0.18
CA PRO A 10 -1.37 48.71 -0.61
C PRO A 10 -0.04 48.16 -1.11
N ASP A 11 0.89 47.87 -0.23
CA ASP A 11 2.03 47.03 -0.59
C ASP A 11 2.68 46.44 0.66
N THR A 12 2.19 45.27 1.06
CA THR A 12 2.90 44.41 2.01
C THR A 12 2.56 42.98 1.66
N THR A 13 3.13 42.54 0.54
CA THR A 13 3.39 41.13 0.32
C THR A 13 4.47 40.76 1.34
N PRO A 14 4.24 39.85 2.31
CA PRO A 14 5.35 39.34 3.09
C PRO A 14 6.25 38.53 2.14
N GLU A 15 7.47 39.04 2.01
CA GLU A 15 8.60 38.44 1.32
C GLU A 15 8.64 36.93 1.57
N ILE A 16 8.63 36.18 0.48
CA ILE A 16 9.19 34.83 0.49
C ILE A 16 10.68 35.04 0.74
N GLU A 17 11.11 34.82 1.97
CA GLU A 17 12.53 34.66 2.29
C GLU A 17 13.07 33.53 1.41
N GLN A 18 13.71 33.94 0.32
CA GLN A 18 14.64 33.11 -0.41
C GLN A 18 15.82 32.89 0.54
N ASN A 19 15.76 31.81 1.31
CA ASN A 19 16.93 31.33 2.02
C ASN A 19 17.86 30.71 0.97
N THR A 20 18.67 31.58 0.37
CA THR A 20 19.81 31.26 -0.47
C THR A 20 20.80 30.44 0.33
N MET A 21 21.00 29.19 -0.11
CA MET A 21 22.32 28.66 -0.39
C MET A 21 23.37 28.98 0.68
N GLY A 22 23.23 28.35 1.85
CA GLY A 22 24.36 28.14 2.75
C GLY A 22 25.33 27.17 2.09
N GLU A 23 26.53 27.65 1.82
CA GLU A 23 27.70 26.87 1.37
C GLU A 23 27.80 25.54 2.11
N LEU A 24 27.83 24.44 1.36
CA LEU A 24 28.42 23.20 1.83
C LEU A 24 29.93 23.47 1.99
N PRO A 25 30.51 23.37 3.20
CA PRO A 25 31.96 23.33 3.31
C PRO A 25 32.44 22.07 2.59
N ALA A 26 33.22 22.27 1.54
CA ALA A 26 33.95 21.19 0.90
C ALA A 26 35.01 20.66 1.88
N SER A 27 35.07 19.33 1.95
CA SER A 27 36.16 18.49 2.45
C SER A 27 36.51 18.58 3.93
N GLU A 28 36.01 17.60 4.69
CA GLU A 28 36.89 16.84 5.58
C GLU A 28 36.46 15.36 5.48
N GLU A 29 37.30 14.55 4.85
CA GLU A 29 37.24 13.09 4.94
C GLU A 29 37.39 12.73 6.42
N ASN A 30 36.28 12.65 7.13
CA ASN A 30 36.31 12.13 8.48
C ASN A 30 36.32 10.61 8.35
N GLU A 31 37.55 10.07 8.37
CA GLU A 31 37.84 8.66 8.46
C GLU A 31 36.90 8.03 9.50
N LEU A 32 36.09 7.07 9.05
CA LEU A 32 35.40 6.15 9.95
C LEU A 32 36.44 5.62 10.94
N PRO A 33 36.21 5.69 12.27
CA PRO A 33 37.04 4.95 13.19
C PRO A 33 36.86 3.48 12.83
N SER A 34 37.91 2.93 12.22
CA SER A 34 38.06 1.51 11.94
C SER A 34 38.05 0.80 13.28
N GLY A 35 36.85 0.44 13.74
CA GLY A 35 36.62 -0.54 14.76
C GLY A 35 37.08 -1.89 14.22
N GLU A 36 38.39 -2.09 14.21
CA GLU A 36 39.02 -3.39 14.25
C GLU A 36 38.45 -4.14 15.46
N ASN A 37 37.41 -4.92 15.21
CA ASN A 37 37.26 -6.29 15.69
C ASN A 37 36.28 -6.96 14.73
N HIS A 38 36.67 -7.08 13.46
CA HIS A 38 36.19 -8.19 12.66
C HIS A 38 36.78 -9.45 13.29
N GLU A 39 36.03 -10.02 14.23
CA GLU A 39 36.18 -11.42 14.58
C GLU A 39 36.04 -12.17 13.24
N LYS A 40 37.19 -12.63 12.75
CA LYS A 40 37.32 -13.30 11.47
C LYS A 40 36.31 -14.44 11.48
N VAL A 41 35.22 -14.29 10.77
CA VAL A 41 34.43 -15.43 10.34
C VAL A 41 35.36 -16.17 9.39
N GLU A 42 36.11 -17.14 9.90
CA GLU A 42 36.92 -18.02 9.09
C GLU A 42 35.99 -18.63 8.04
N HIS A 43 36.12 -18.14 6.80
CA HIS A 43 35.51 -18.76 5.66
C HIS A 43 36.22 -20.10 5.46
N VAL A 44 35.72 -21.13 6.14
CA VAL A 44 36.20 -22.49 5.97
C VAL A 44 35.80 -22.91 4.56
N PRO A 45 36.76 -23.23 3.67
CA PRO A 45 36.45 -23.53 2.28
C PRO A 45 35.54 -24.76 2.18
N PRO A 46 34.68 -24.84 1.14
CA PRO A 46 33.90 -26.05 0.89
C PRO A 46 34.85 -27.24 0.69
N ILE A 47 34.70 -28.27 1.53
CA ILE A 47 35.50 -29.48 1.43
C ILE A 47 35.24 -30.13 0.07
N SER A 48 36.26 -30.16 -0.77
CA SER A 48 36.23 -30.77 -2.11
C SER A 48 36.29 -32.28 -1.97
N ILE A 49 35.23 -33.00 -2.39
CA ILE A 49 35.16 -34.46 -2.23
C ILE A 49 35.86 -35.15 -3.41
N SER A 50 36.96 -35.86 -3.12
CA SER A 50 37.62 -36.78 -4.06
C SER A 50 37.25 -38.22 -3.70
N PHE A 51 36.46 -38.90 -4.54
CA PHE A 51 36.06 -40.29 -4.30
C PHE A 51 37.15 -41.24 -4.78
N ASN A 52 37.92 -41.83 -3.86
CA ASN A 52 38.82 -42.95 -4.17
C ASN A 52 38.17 -44.27 -3.73
N THR A 53 38.06 -45.22 -4.66
CA THR A 53 37.33 -46.48 -4.52
C THR A 53 38.14 -47.52 -3.74
N ASN A 54 38.11 -47.49 -2.41
CA ASN A 54 38.59 -48.59 -1.57
C ASN A 54 37.59 -48.80 -0.41
N GLY A 55 36.98 -49.99 -0.34
CA GLY A 55 36.16 -50.46 0.80
C GLY A 55 34.84 -49.69 1.04
N ALA A 56 33.70 -50.32 0.75
CA ALA A 56 32.38 -49.74 1.01
C ALA A 56 32.15 -49.37 2.50
N GLY A 57 32.80 -50.08 3.44
CA GLY A 57 32.73 -49.80 4.88
C GLY A 57 33.48 -48.52 5.30
N ASP A 58 34.71 -48.32 4.80
CA ASP A 58 35.52 -47.15 5.14
C ASP A 58 34.94 -45.87 4.52
N THR A 59 34.40 -45.97 3.30
CA THR A 59 33.70 -44.87 2.63
C THR A 59 32.43 -44.46 3.40
N LEU A 60 31.70 -45.44 3.95
CA LEU A 60 30.49 -45.18 4.75
C LEU A 60 30.84 -44.47 6.06
N MET A 61 31.88 -44.89 6.78
CA MET A 61 32.31 -44.23 8.03
C MET A 61 32.82 -42.81 7.79
N ALA A 62 33.59 -42.59 6.72
CA ALA A 62 34.05 -41.25 6.33
C ALA A 62 32.88 -40.31 6.00
N THR A 63 31.89 -40.82 5.24
CA THR A 63 30.69 -40.07 4.89
C THR A 63 29.86 -39.74 6.13
N GLN A 64 29.66 -40.70 7.04
CA GLN A 64 28.94 -40.48 8.29
C GLN A 64 29.61 -39.40 9.16
N GLY A 65 30.95 -39.40 9.23
CA GLY A 65 31.70 -38.37 9.94
C GLY A 65 31.52 -36.97 9.35
N ILE A 66 31.44 -36.85 8.01
CA ILE A 66 31.15 -35.59 7.32
C ILE A 66 29.72 -35.13 7.62
N ILE A 67 28.74 -36.03 7.48
CA ILE A 67 27.32 -35.74 7.75
C ILE A 67 27.15 -35.24 9.19
N ASN A 68 27.75 -35.91 10.17
CA ASN A 68 27.63 -35.51 11.57
C ASN A 68 28.25 -34.13 11.84
N ARG A 69 29.42 -33.82 11.25
CA ARG A 69 30.04 -32.50 11.36
C ARG A 69 29.21 -31.40 10.70
N GLN A 70 28.65 -31.68 9.52
CA GLN A 70 27.77 -30.75 8.81
C GLN A 70 26.45 -30.52 9.57
N ALA A 71 25.87 -31.56 10.16
CA ALA A 71 24.67 -31.45 10.99
C ALA A 71 24.92 -30.60 12.23
N ALA A 72 26.01 -30.86 12.96
CA ALA A 72 26.39 -30.05 14.12
C ALA A 72 26.61 -28.58 13.74
N ARG A 73 27.31 -28.32 12.63
CA ARG A 73 27.53 -26.95 12.13
C ARG A 73 26.22 -26.27 11.70
N LEU A 74 25.29 -27.02 11.12
CA LEU A 74 23.99 -26.49 10.74
C LEU A 74 23.18 -26.08 11.98
N ASP A 75 23.25 -26.86 13.05
CA ASP A 75 22.54 -26.55 14.30
C ASP A 75 23.15 -25.33 15.00
N GLU A 76 24.49 -25.21 15.03
CA GLU A 76 25.18 -23.99 15.49
C GLU A 76 24.73 -22.75 14.72
N LEU A 77 24.75 -22.81 13.38
CA LEU A 77 24.34 -21.68 12.53
C LEU A 77 22.87 -21.30 12.73
N LYS A 78 21.98 -22.26 13.01
CA LYS A 78 20.58 -21.96 13.31
C LYS A 78 20.42 -21.21 14.64
N GLU A 79 21.18 -21.59 15.67
CA GLU A 79 21.15 -20.88 16.95
C GLU A 79 21.77 -19.48 16.83
N GLU A 80 22.85 -19.34 16.05
CA GLU A 80 23.45 -18.04 15.74
C GLU A 80 22.46 -17.13 15.01
N ILE A 81 21.73 -17.64 14.00
CA ILE A 81 20.68 -16.90 13.30
C ILE A 81 19.58 -16.44 14.27
N LYS A 82 19.17 -17.28 15.22
CA LYS A 82 18.17 -16.88 16.22
C LYS A 82 18.69 -15.73 17.09
N HIS A 83 19.93 -15.84 17.56
CA HIS A 83 20.56 -14.79 18.34
C HIS A 83 20.66 -13.47 17.57
N ILE A 84 21.13 -13.50 16.32
CA ILE A 84 21.24 -12.31 15.48
C ILE A 84 19.87 -11.67 15.27
N ASN A 85 18.82 -12.46 15.04
CA ASN A 85 17.47 -11.93 14.89
C ASN A 85 16.94 -11.29 16.18
N GLU A 86 17.21 -11.90 17.34
CA GLU A 86 16.82 -11.33 18.63
C GLU A 86 17.56 -10.02 18.91
N SER A 87 18.86 -9.98 18.64
CA SER A 87 19.66 -8.75 18.76
C SER A 87 19.17 -7.66 17.81
N LEU A 88 18.89 -8.01 16.55
CA LEU A 88 18.36 -7.05 15.57
C LEU A 88 17.00 -6.51 16.02
N ARG A 89 16.12 -7.39 16.52
CA ARG A 89 14.83 -6.99 17.07
C ARG A 89 15.00 -6.04 18.25
N SER A 90 15.91 -6.36 19.17
CA SER A 90 16.20 -5.50 20.32
C SER A 90 16.73 -4.13 19.90
N ILE A 91 17.59 -4.06 18.88
CA ILE A 91 18.08 -2.78 18.33
C ILE A 91 16.90 -1.95 17.81
N LEU A 92 16.01 -2.55 17.04
CA LEU A 92 14.83 -1.87 16.49
C LEU A 92 13.84 -1.43 17.58
N GLU A 93 13.60 -2.27 18.59
CA GLU A 93 12.69 -1.94 19.70
C GLU A 93 13.23 -0.82 20.60
N ASN A 94 14.55 -0.69 20.70
CA ASN A 94 15.21 0.36 21.49
C ASN A 94 15.54 1.62 20.68
N ASP A 95 15.31 1.62 19.37
CA ASP A 95 15.54 2.77 18.52
C ASP A 95 14.50 3.87 18.81
N ALA A 96 14.97 4.96 19.40
CA ALA A 96 14.12 6.06 19.82
C ALA A 96 13.52 6.81 18.62
N GLU A 97 14.22 6.90 17.49
CA GLU A 97 13.75 7.59 16.29
C GLU A 97 12.62 6.81 15.62
N LEU A 98 12.77 5.50 15.49
CA LEU A 98 11.74 4.60 14.96
C LEU A 98 10.49 4.61 15.84
N SER A 99 10.65 4.51 17.16
CA SER A 99 9.53 4.57 18.11
C SER A 99 8.76 5.91 18.00
N GLN A 100 9.48 7.03 17.90
CA GLN A 100 8.86 8.35 17.67
C GLN A 100 8.16 8.43 16.31
N ALA A 101 8.76 7.90 15.25
CA ALA A 101 8.14 7.86 13.92
C ALA A 101 6.86 7.02 13.90
N GLU A 102 6.84 5.87 14.60
CA GLU A 102 5.64 5.04 14.74
C GLU A 102 4.53 5.74 15.52
N GLU A 103 4.88 6.47 16.59
CA GLU A 103 3.92 7.24 17.38
C GLU A 103 3.34 8.41 16.56
N GLN A 104 4.18 9.13 15.82
CA GLN A 104 3.73 10.16 14.88
C GLN A 104 2.81 9.57 13.80
N LEU A 105 3.12 8.40 13.25
CA LEU A 105 2.26 7.73 12.26
C LEU A 105 0.90 7.35 12.85
N LYS A 106 0.86 6.84 14.08
CA LYS A 106 -0.38 6.53 14.81
C LYS A 106 -1.21 7.79 15.01
N GLU A 107 -0.59 8.90 15.40
CA GLU A 107 -1.27 10.19 15.55
C GLU A 107 -1.83 10.71 14.23
N VAL A 108 -1.02 10.74 13.17
CA VAL A 108 -1.44 11.18 11.83
C VAL A 108 -2.59 10.33 11.33
N THR A 109 -2.53 9.02 11.51
CA THR A 109 -3.61 8.09 11.12
C THR A 109 -4.89 8.38 11.89
N LYS A 110 -4.80 8.61 13.20
CA LYS A 110 -5.95 8.98 14.04
C LYS A 110 -6.56 10.32 13.61
N ARG A 111 -5.73 11.34 13.35
CA ARG A 111 -6.17 12.65 12.84
C ARG A 111 -6.83 12.53 11.47
N GLN A 112 -6.25 11.73 10.56
CA GLN A 112 -6.82 11.47 9.23
C GLN A 112 -8.20 10.81 9.36
N LYS A 113 -8.34 9.80 10.22
CA LYS A 113 -9.62 9.11 10.46
C LYS A 113 -10.67 10.07 11.04
N ALA A 114 -10.31 10.87 12.04
CA ALA A 114 -11.19 11.88 12.61
C ALA A 114 -11.63 12.91 11.56
N ARG A 115 -10.70 13.39 10.72
CA ARG A 115 -11.04 14.34 9.64
C ARG A 115 -11.96 13.73 8.59
N LYS A 116 -11.72 12.47 8.18
CA LYS A 116 -12.61 11.73 7.29
C LYS A 116 -14.01 11.59 7.87
N GLN A 117 -14.14 11.31 9.17
CA GLN A 117 -15.42 11.25 9.86
C GLN A 117 -16.12 12.61 9.92
N GLN A 118 -15.39 13.69 10.23
CA GLN A 118 -15.93 15.05 10.20
C GLN A 118 -16.44 15.44 8.81
N ILE A 119 -15.65 15.16 7.75
CA ILE A 119 -16.08 15.40 6.37
C ILE A 119 -17.30 14.55 6.05
N ALA A 120 -17.31 13.27 6.42
CA ALA A 120 -18.43 12.38 6.17
C ALA A 120 -19.73 12.86 6.83
N ASN A 121 -19.63 13.48 8.00
CA ASN A 121 -20.72 14.04 8.80
C ASN A 121 -21.04 15.51 8.46
N ASN A 122 -20.25 16.16 7.60
CA ASN A 122 -20.57 17.50 7.12
C ASN A 122 -21.91 17.45 6.36
N ALA A 123 -22.73 18.48 6.55
CA ALA A 123 -24.03 18.63 5.90
C ALA A 123 -23.91 18.50 4.37
N GLU A 124 -22.87 19.07 3.76
CA GLU A 124 -22.62 18.98 2.32
C GLU A 124 -22.36 17.54 1.84
N SER A 125 -21.52 16.78 2.56
CA SER A 125 -21.25 15.36 2.26
C SER A 125 -22.50 14.51 2.44
N THR A 126 -23.29 14.78 3.48
CA THR A 126 -24.54 14.07 3.73
C THR A 126 -25.57 14.36 2.64
N GLN A 127 -25.70 15.62 2.23
CA GLN A 127 -26.56 16.04 1.12
C GLN A 127 -26.13 15.40 -0.20
N LEU A 128 -24.83 15.36 -0.49
CA LEU A 128 -24.29 14.68 -1.68
C LEU A 128 -24.58 13.18 -1.65
N LYS A 129 -24.44 12.51 -0.50
CA LYS A 129 -24.79 11.08 -0.36
C LYS A 129 -26.28 10.84 -0.56
N PHE A 130 -27.12 11.71 -0.03
CA PHE A 130 -28.57 11.63 -0.22
C PHE A 130 -28.93 11.82 -1.70
N LYS A 131 -28.44 12.89 -2.33
CA LYS A 131 -28.64 13.15 -3.76
C LYS A 131 -28.13 11.98 -4.62
N LEU A 132 -26.98 11.41 -4.28
CA LEU A 132 -26.44 10.25 -4.99
C LEU A 132 -27.33 9.01 -4.86
N LYS A 133 -27.93 8.78 -3.68
CA LYS A 133 -28.90 7.70 -3.48
C LYS A 133 -30.17 7.96 -4.28
N GLU A 134 -30.73 9.16 -4.16
CA GLU A 134 -31.94 9.58 -4.88
C GLU A 134 -31.75 9.47 -6.40
N THR A 135 -30.66 9.97 -6.96
CA THR A 135 -30.35 9.85 -8.39
C THR A 135 -30.21 8.38 -8.82
N ARG A 136 -29.63 7.51 -7.97
CA ARG A 136 -29.56 6.07 -8.29
C ARG A 136 -30.92 5.40 -8.29
N ASP A 137 -31.80 5.78 -7.38
CA ASP A 137 -33.15 5.23 -7.32
C ASP A 137 -33.98 5.74 -8.52
N GLN A 138 -33.86 7.03 -8.88
CA GLN A 138 -34.44 7.60 -10.11
C GLN A 138 -33.95 6.89 -11.38
N VAL A 139 -32.64 6.58 -11.48
CA VAL A 139 -32.09 5.84 -12.63
C VAL A 139 -32.73 4.46 -12.73
N LYS A 140 -32.89 3.72 -11.63
CA LYS A 140 -33.52 2.39 -11.66
C LYS A 140 -34.99 2.46 -12.07
N GLU A 141 -35.74 3.42 -11.53
CA GLU A 141 -37.15 3.62 -11.89
C GLU A 141 -37.30 3.96 -13.37
N LEU A 142 -36.42 4.82 -13.90
CA LEU A 142 -36.37 5.15 -15.33
C LEU A 142 -35.97 3.96 -16.18
N GLU A 143 -34.99 3.15 -15.77
CA GLU A 143 -34.59 1.93 -16.48
C GLU A 143 -35.73 0.90 -16.52
N GLU A 144 -36.46 0.71 -15.43
CA GLU A 144 -37.62 -0.18 -15.37
C GLU A 144 -38.76 0.31 -16.28
N SER A 145 -39.11 1.60 -16.18
CA SER A 145 -40.10 2.22 -17.05
C SER A 145 -39.71 2.13 -18.53
N LEU A 146 -38.45 2.45 -18.85
CA LEU A 146 -37.91 2.38 -20.20
C LEU A 146 -37.94 0.94 -20.73
N ASN A 147 -37.54 -0.05 -19.93
CA ASN A 147 -37.60 -1.45 -20.34
C ASN A 147 -39.04 -1.89 -20.67
N ASN A 148 -40.02 -1.48 -19.86
CA ASN A 148 -41.44 -1.74 -20.14
C ASN A 148 -41.88 -1.09 -21.46
N HIS A 149 -41.50 0.16 -21.71
CA HIS A 149 -41.81 0.86 -22.96
C HIS A 149 -41.13 0.23 -24.18
N LEU A 150 -39.86 -0.15 -24.06
CA LEU A 150 -39.10 -0.81 -25.12
C LEU A 150 -39.68 -2.20 -25.46
N LEU A 151 -40.13 -2.95 -24.44
CA LEU A 151 -40.81 -4.22 -24.65
C LEU A 151 -42.13 -4.03 -25.41
N ASN A 152 -42.95 -3.05 -25.01
CA ASN A 152 -44.20 -2.73 -25.69
C ASN A 152 -43.94 -2.26 -27.13
N TYR A 153 -42.93 -1.42 -27.34
CA TYR A 153 -42.50 -0.96 -28.67
C TYR A 153 -42.13 -2.14 -29.58
N TYR A 154 -41.35 -3.10 -29.06
CA TYR A 154 -41.00 -4.32 -29.80
C TYR A 154 -42.23 -5.19 -30.10
N GLN A 155 -43.18 -5.31 -29.17
CA GLN A 155 -44.41 -6.07 -29.41
C GLN A 155 -45.27 -5.48 -30.53
N ILE A 156 -45.27 -4.16 -30.70
CA ILE A 156 -46.04 -3.46 -31.73
C ILE A 156 -45.31 -3.44 -33.07
N THR A 157 -44.01 -3.12 -33.08
CA THR A 157 -43.25 -2.86 -34.31
C THR A 157 -42.41 -4.04 -34.79
N GLY A 158 -42.15 -5.02 -33.92
CA GLY A 158 -41.21 -6.11 -34.17
C GLY A 158 -39.74 -5.68 -34.31
N THR A 159 -39.43 -4.40 -34.11
CA THR A 159 -38.10 -3.82 -34.35
C THR A 159 -37.40 -3.50 -33.04
N LYS A 160 -36.08 -3.74 -32.98
CA LYS A 160 -35.23 -3.51 -31.79
C LYS A 160 -34.42 -2.23 -31.86
N VAL A 161 -34.78 -1.34 -32.77
CA VAL A 161 -34.11 -0.07 -33.03
C VAL A 161 -35.15 1.03 -32.85
N PHE A 162 -34.77 2.10 -32.17
CA PHE A 162 -35.58 3.31 -32.05
C PHE A 162 -34.74 4.54 -32.42
N ASP A 163 -35.40 5.56 -32.94
CA ASP A 163 -34.78 6.85 -33.22
C ASP A 163 -34.74 7.68 -31.93
N THR A 164 -33.59 8.30 -31.67
CA THR A 164 -33.40 9.25 -30.58
C THR A 164 -33.72 10.65 -31.09
N ASP A 165 -34.14 11.55 -30.19
CA ASP A 165 -34.47 12.95 -30.50
C ASP A 165 -33.31 13.70 -31.20
N ASP A 166 -32.07 13.25 -31.00
CA ASP A 166 -30.85 13.75 -31.66
C ASP A 166 -30.69 13.26 -33.12
N GLY A 167 -31.68 12.54 -33.67
CA GLY A 167 -31.64 11.97 -35.02
C GLY A 167 -30.78 10.70 -35.16
N ALA A 168 -30.30 10.14 -34.05
CA ALA A 168 -29.49 8.92 -34.03
C ALA A 168 -30.34 7.68 -33.72
N GLN A 169 -30.04 6.55 -34.37
CA GLN A 169 -30.67 5.27 -34.05
C GLN A 169 -29.94 4.55 -32.92
N ARG A 170 -30.72 3.98 -31.99
CA ARG A 170 -30.21 3.13 -30.91
C ARG A 170 -30.88 1.77 -30.95
N GLU A 171 -30.06 0.72 -30.85
CA GLU A 171 -30.53 -0.66 -30.70
C GLU A 171 -30.69 -1.00 -29.21
N PHE A 172 -31.72 -1.78 -28.87
CA PHE A 172 -31.93 -2.30 -27.52
C PHE A 172 -32.09 -3.82 -27.50
N LYS A 173 -31.71 -4.44 -26.38
CA LYS A 173 -31.79 -5.89 -26.19
C LYS A 173 -32.84 -6.25 -25.15
N ILE A 174 -33.79 -7.11 -25.54
CA ILE A 174 -34.74 -7.73 -24.62
C ILE A 174 -34.09 -8.97 -24.03
N THR A 175 -33.94 -9.00 -22.70
CA THR A 175 -33.39 -10.15 -21.98
C THR A 175 -34.44 -10.75 -21.06
N ALA A 176 -34.93 -11.95 -21.39
CA ALA A 176 -35.75 -12.73 -20.47
C ALA A 176 -34.85 -13.56 -19.54
N ARG A 177 -35.12 -13.56 -18.23
CA ARG A 177 -34.44 -14.42 -17.26
C ARG A 177 -35.48 -15.28 -16.54
N VAL A 178 -35.22 -16.59 -16.47
CA VAL A 178 -36.02 -17.55 -15.68
C VAL A 178 -35.52 -17.50 -14.24
N MET A 179 -36.43 -17.28 -13.30
CA MET A 179 -36.12 -17.30 -11.87
C MET A 179 -36.24 -18.72 -11.31
N ALA A 180 -35.46 -19.03 -10.27
CA ALA A 180 -35.45 -20.35 -9.64
C ALA A 180 -36.84 -20.76 -9.12
N LYS A 181 -37.19 -22.04 -9.29
CA LYS A 181 -38.48 -22.59 -8.85
C LYS A 181 -38.56 -22.53 -7.32
N LYS A 182 -39.59 -21.88 -6.78
CA LYS A 182 -39.92 -21.93 -5.36
C LYS A 182 -40.34 -23.36 -5.03
N GLN A 183 -39.46 -24.13 -4.37
CA GLN A 183 -39.82 -25.40 -3.75
C GLN A 183 -40.78 -25.08 -2.61
N SER A 184 -41.99 -25.65 -2.66
CA SER A 184 -43.01 -25.55 -1.61
C SER A 184 -42.82 -26.64 -0.57
#